data_AF-A0A8I1SU12-F1
#
_entry.id   AF-A0A8I1SU12-F1
#
_cell.length_a   1.000
_cell.length_b   1.000
_cell.length_c   1.000
_cell.angle_alpha   90.00
_cell.angle_beta   90.00
_cell.angle_gamma   90.00
#
_symmetry.space_group_name_H-M   'P 1'
#
loop_
_entity.id
_entity.type
_entity.pdbx_description
1 polymer ?
#
loop_
_entity_poly.entity_id
_entity_poly.type
_entity_poly.pdbx_seq_one_letter_code
_entity_poly.pdbx_strand_id
1 'polypeptide(L)'
;MRKVFASFMVWGLALAIVSQVSGAEPVVGPRDGTLLAVGGGDKTSIWPIFFDLAGGKDAPIVVLTTASAASDQTNGDVMELKAHGATNLTVLPTDSAELADSDSFIEPLRKARAIWIAGGRQGRLVDVYLGTKAEQEMHALLARGGVIGGSSAGASIQASYLVRGSKSDSKVMMAPGYEKGFGFLRNTAIDQHVNTRNRVDDMHDVLVAHPSLLGIGLDEATAIVVKGDRADVVGAGFVHFSTLEEGRDRVFDIPAGSSYDLTARRPVDFVAERTGGAGDHAGEEGGAIRVAIYDDEGSPKAPDLIENCMTALPATFQVQRVSAEQIRQGVLADFDVLAQGGGRASIQSDALGDLGKEKIREFVRDGGGYVGICAGAYLAASDRPYYLRLVNARVVDREHWARGGGDVQIRFTEEGRRNLQQRAPVAQIRYNQGPLLARDSQVDMPTYTELAIFETEIAKKDAPSGVMKGTSAMVSAPFGKGRVFLSSPHPERTAGMERLLQSAVLWAAGRDISPNP
;
A
#
# COMPACT_ATOMS: atom_id res chain seq x y z
N MET A 1 -8.87 54.85 66.09
CA MET A 1 -9.20 53.44 66.38
C MET A 1 -9.39 52.70 65.06
N ARG A 2 -8.65 51.59 64.87
CA ARG A 2 -8.93 50.38 64.04
C ARG A 2 -9.83 50.56 62.79
N LYS A 3 -9.43 50.14 61.58
CA LYS A 3 -9.10 48.76 61.22
C LYS A 3 -8.26 48.67 59.93
N VAL A 4 -7.39 47.66 59.93
CA VAL A 4 -6.61 47.05 58.86
C VAL A 4 -7.54 46.37 57.84
N PHE A 5 -7.24 46.47 56.54
CA PHE A 5 -7.32 45.34 55.60
C PHE A 5 -6.38 45.60 54.42
N ALA A 6 -5.38 44.74 54.29
CA ALA A 6 -4.45 44.67 53.16
C ALA A 6 -5.12 43.90 52.01
N SER A 7 -4.92 44.34 50.78
CA SER A 7 -5.11 43.51 49.60
C SER A 7 -3.94 43.72 48.65
N PHE A 8 -3.17 42.65 48.47
CA PHE A 8 -2.10 42.53 47.47
C PHE A 8 -2.72 42.56 46.07
N MET A 9 -2.24 43.44 45.19
CA MET A 9 -2.51 43.38 43.76
C MET A 9 -1.18 43.10 43.05
N VAL A 10 -0.97 41.81 42.75
CA VAL A 10 0.19 41.33 41.99
C VAL A 10 -0.04 41.60 40.51
N TRP A 11 0.98 42.18 39.89
CA TRP A 11 1.10 42.45 38.46
C TRP A 11 1.05 41.14 37.64
N GLY A 12 0.25 41.14 36.56
CA GLY A 12 0.32 40.14 35.50
C GLY A 12 0.65 40.80 34.17
N LEU A 13 1.94 40.96 33.87
CA LEU A 13 2.43 41.34 32.55
C LEU A 13 2.38 40.07 31.67
N ALA A 14 1.43 39.99 30.74
CA ALA A 14 1.37 38.89 29.79
C ALA A 14 2.43 39.08 28.71
N LEU A 15 3.58 38.41 28.85
CA LEU A 15 4.51 38.19 27.73
C LEU A 15 3.86 37.18 26.78
N ALA A 16 3.49 37.63 25.58
CA ALA A 16 3.21 36.73 24.47
C ALA A 16 4.54 36.12 24.00
N ILE A 17 4.81 34.89 24.42
CA ILE A 17 5.88 34.07 23.85
C ILE A 17 5.34 33.56 22.51
N VAL A 18 5.74 34.20 21.42
CA VAL A 18 5.59 33.63 20.08
C VAL A 18 6.67 32.56 19.96
N SER A 19 6.30 31.31 20.16
CA SER A 19 7.16 30.16 19.89
C SER A 19 7.37 30.05 18.37
N GLN A 20 8.44 30.65 17.87
CA GLN A 20 8.96 30.27 16.55
C GLN A 20 9.53 28.85 16.67
N VAL A 21 8.77 27.87 16.20
CA VAL A 21 9.31 26.53 15.94
C VAL A 21 10.24 26.66 14.73
N SER A 22 11.50 26.96 14.99
CA SER A 22 12.59 26.77 14.04
C SER A 22 12.82 25.27 13.88
N GLY A 23 12.05 24.62 13.00
CA GLY A 23 12.36 23.26 12.56
C GLY A 23 13.72 23.24 11.86
N ALA A 24 14.54 22.22 12.12
CA ALA A 24 15.79 22.01 11.39
C ALA A 24 15.49 21.89 9.88
N GLU A 25 16.41 22.38 9.03
CA GLU A 25 16.30 22.25 7.58
C GLU A 25 16.13 20.77 7.18
N PRO A 26 15.18 20.43 6.29
CA PRO A 26 15.02 19.07 5.82
C PRO A 26 16.31 18.51 5.20
N VAL A 27 16.65 17.27 5.54
CA VAL A 27 17.87 16.60 5.11
C VAL A 27 17.64 15.79 3.82
N VAL A 28 16.44 15.22 3.65
CA VAL A 28 16.09 14.31 2.56
C VAL A 28 15.16 15.00 1.57
N GLY A 29 13.92 15.31 1.95
CA GLY A 29 12.91 15.84 1.03
C GLY A 29 13.02 17.36 0.82
N PRO A 30 12.16 17.97 -0.01
CA PRO A 30 12.24 19.40 -0.31
C PRO A 30 11.90 20.26 0.92
N ARG A 31 12.51 21.45 1.00
CA ARG A 31 12.29 22.42 2.09
C ARG A 31 10.85 22.97 2.09
N ASP A 32 10.42 23.55 0.97
CA ASP A 32 9.16 24.30 0.88
C ASP A 32 8.10 23.62 -0.02
N GLY A 33 8.55 22.90 -1.05
CA GLY A 33 7.71 22.24 -2.04
C GLY A 33 7.16 20.89 -1.59
N THR A 34 6.40 20.25 -2.47
CA THR A 34 5.85 18.91 -2.24
C THR A 34 6.19 17.97 -3.39
N LEU A 35 6.57 16.73 -3.08
CA LEU A 35 6.69 15.66 -4.06
C LEU A 35 5.50 14.71 -3.97
N LEU A 36 5.09 14.17 -5.11
CA LEU A 36 4.17 13.05 -5.23
C LEU A 36 4.80 12.02 -6.17
N ALA A 37 5.26 10.89 -5.63
CA ALA A 37 5.89 9.83 -6.39
C ALA A 37 4.99 8.60 -6.41
N VAL A 38 4.51 8.21 -7.59
CA VAL A 38 3.50 7.15 -7.79
C VAL A 38 4.14 5.92 -8.43
N GLY A 39 3.88 4.73 -7.88
CA GLY A 39 4.47 3.48 -8.35
C GLY A 39 3.97 3.01 -9.73
N GLY A 40 2.99 3.68 -10.33
CA GLY A 40 2.42 3.34 -11.62
C GLY A 40 1.02 2.72 -11.52
N GLY A 41 0.56 2.07 -12.58
CA GLY A 41 -0.76 1.44 -12.61
C GLY A 41 -1.93 2.43 -12.62
N ASP A 42 -3.04 2.04 -11.99
CA ASP A 42 -4.26 2.86 -11.87
C ASP A 42 -4.04 4.02 -10.90
N LYS A 43 -4.25 5.25 -11.38
CA LYS A 43 -4.04 6.50 -10.62
C LYS A 43 -5.34 7.20 -10.25
N THR A 44 -6.49 6.57 -10.46
CA THR A 44 -7.82 7.17 -10.24
C THR A 44 -7.95 7.77 -8.83
N SER A 45 -7.48 7.06 -7.79
CA SER A 45 -7.50 7.54 -6.40
C SER A 45 -6.42 8.59 -6.08
N ILE A 46 -5.41 8.74 -6.93
CA ILE A 46 -4.27 9.64 -6.74
C ILE A 46 -4.54 11.03 -7.34
N TRP A 47 -5.32 11.10 -8.43
CA TRP A 47 -5.60 12.38 -9.10
C TRP A 47 -6.22 13.45 -8.20
N PRO A 48 -7.22 13.15 -7.33
CA PRO A 48 -7.74 14.13 -6.39
C PRO A 48 -6.65 14.70 -5.47
N ILE A 49 -5.76 13.83 -4.97
CA ILE A 49 -4.64 14.23 -4.10
C ILE A 49 -3.69 15.17 -4.85
N PHE A 50 -3.35 14.85 -6.10
CA PHE A 50 -2.50 15.72 -6.92
C PHE A 50 -3.11 17.11 -7.11
N PHE A 51 -4.42 17.19 -7.40
CA PHE A 51 -5.09 18.48 -7.57
C PHE A 51 -5.16 19.28 -6.27
N ASP A 52 -5.43 18.64 -5.14
CA ASP A 52 -5.44 19.31 -3.85
C ASP A 52 -4.06 19.90 -3.51
N LEU A 53 -3.00 19.14 -3.78
CA LEU A 53 -1.62 19.61 -3.62
C LEU A 53 -1.30 20.76 -4.59
N ALA A 54 -1.74 20.66 -5.84
CA ALA A 54 -1.54 21.69 -6.87
C ALA A 54 -2.33 22.98 -6.59
N GLY A 55 -3.30 22.97 -5.66
CA GLY A 55 -4.14 24.13 -5.34
C GLY A 55 -5.41 24.22 -6.19
N GLY A 56 -5.85 23.11 -6.77
CA GLY A 56 -7.09 23.01 -7.55
C GLY A 56 -6.87 22.47 -8.96
N LYS A 57 -7.99 22.21 -9.66
CA LYS A 57 -8.00 21.68 -11.03
C LYS A 57 -7.70 22.76 -12.09
N ASP A 58 -7.77 24.02 -11.72
CA ASP A 58 -7.49 25.22 -12.53
C ASP A 58 -6.08 25.76 -12.31
N ALA A 59 -5.33 25.18 -11.37
CA ALA A 59 -3.92 25.51 -11.15
C ALA A 59 -3.11 25.35 -12.45
N PRO A 60 -2.13 26.23 -12.73
CA PRO A 60 -1.22 26.07 -13.87
C PRO A 60 -0.39 24.79 -13.73
N ILE A 61 -0.78 23.74 -14.45
CA ILE A 61 -0.12 22.42 -14.42
C ILE A 61 0.66 22.24 -15.71
N VAL A 62 1.96 21.96 -15.58
CA VAL A 62 2.80 21.56 -16.70
C VAL A 62 2.97 20.04 -16.70
N VAL A 63 2.84 19.39 -17.86
CA VAL A 63 3.03 17.94 -18.01
C VAL A 63 4.24 17.67 -18.90
N LEU A 64 5.23 16.95 -18.37
CA LEU A 64 6.42 16.51 -19.09
C LEU A 64 6.22 15.07 -19.58
N THR A 65 6.24 14.86 -20.89
CA THR A 65 5.91 13.58 -21.54
C THR A 65 7.13 12.84 -22.12
N THR A 66 8.33 13.42 -21.99
CA THR A 66 9.61 12.94 -22.56
C THR A 66 9.98 11.49 -22.26
N ALA A 67 9.52 10.94 -21.12
CA ALA A 67 9.75 9.54 -20.81
C ALA A 67 9.09 8.59 -21.82
N SER A 68 7.98 9.00 -22.44
CA SER A 68 7.19 8.19 -23.38
C SER A 68 7.63 8.39 -24.82
N ALA A 69 7.41 7.38 -25.67
CA ALA A 69 7.50 7.51 -27.13
C ALA A 69 6.12 7.81 -27.76
N ALA A 70 5.05 7.77 -26.97
CA ALA A 70 3.70 8.07 -27.43
C ALA A 70 3.57 9.56 -27.77
N SER A 71 2.67 9.88 -28.70
CA SER A 71 2.33 11.29 -28.95
C SER A 71 1.61 11.88 -27.73
N ASP A 72 1.78 13.17 -27.49
CA ASP A 72 1.19 13.83 -26.31
C ASP A 72 -0.33 13.75 -26.25
N GLN A 73 -0.98 13.70 -27.42
CA GLN A 73 -2.43 13.54 -27.53
C GLN A 73 -2.92 12.16 -27.07
N THR A 74 -2.04 11.15 -27.09
CA THR A 74 -2.33 9.77 -26.69
C THR A 74 -1.63 9.36 -25.40
N ASN A 75 -0.93 10.28 -24.73
CA ASN A 75 -0.31 10.03 -23.44
C ASN A 75 -1.40 9.81 -22.37
N GLY A 76 -1.36 8.65 -21.72
CA GLY A 76 -2.36 8.24 -20.71
C GLY A 76 -2.51 9.23 -19.57
N ASP A 77 -1.40 9.75 -19.04
CA ASP A 77 -1.43 10.69 -17.91
C ASP A 77 -2.07 12.02 -18.30
N VAL A 78 -1.81 12.51 -19.53
CA VAL A 78 -2.45 13.72 -20.06
C VAL A 78 -3.96 13.53 -20.23
N MET A 79 -4.38 12.37 -20.76
CA MET A 79 -5.79 12.04 -20.93
C MET A 79 -6.51 11.92 -19.58
N GLU A 80 -5.90 11.24 -18.62
CA GLU A 80 -6.44 11.06 -17.27
C GLU A 80 -6.57 12.39 -16.53
N LEU A 81 -5.57 13.27 -16.57
CA LEU A 81 -5.64 14.60 -15.96
C LEU A 81 -6.84 15.40 -16.50
N LYS A 82 -7.03 15.41 -17.83
CA LYS A 82 -8.19 16.05 -18.46
C LYS A 82 -9.51 15.40 -18.03
N ALA A 83 -9.57 14.07 -18.04
CA ALA A 83 -10.76 13.33 -17.66
C ALA A 83 -11.18 13.57 -16.18
N HIS A 84 -10.20 13.80 -15.29
CA HIS A 84 -10.45 14.12 -13.88
C HIS A 84 -10.67 15.62 -13.62
N GLY A 85 -10.64 16.44 -14.68
CA GLY A 85 -11.14 17.80 -14.69
C GLY A 85 -10.09 18.91 -14.64
N ALA A 86 -8.80 18.63 -14.90
CA ALA A 86 -7.83 19.69 -15.03
C ALA A 86 -8.13 20.60 -16.23
N THR A 87 -8.14 21.92 -16.01
CA THR A 87 -8.56 22.93 -17.01
C THR A 87 -7.43 23.80 -17.53
N ASN A 88 -6.29 23.83 -16.83
CA ASN A 88 -5.14 24.67 -17.16
C ASN A 88 -3.86 23.81 -17.31
N LEU A 89 -3.79 23.06 -18.41
CA LEU A 89 -2.71 22.13 -18.71
C LEU A 89 -1.83 22.66 -19.84
N THR A 90 -0.53 22.72 -19.60
CA THR A 90 0.50 22.93 -20.64
C THR A 90 1.34 21.66 -20.78
N VAL A 91 1.30 21.02 -21.94
CA VAL A 91 2.10 19.81 -22.20
C VAL A 91 3.40 20.23 -22.89
N LEU A 92 4.54 19.83 -22.34
CA LEU A 92 5.88 20.15 -22.86
C LEU A 92 6.61 18.87 -23.30
N PRO A 93 6.41 18.42 -24.54
CA PRO A 93 7.25 17.39 -25.14
C PRO A 93 8.62 17.94 -25.52
N THR A 94 9.68 17.17 -25.30
CA THR A 94 10.97 17.39 -25.95
C THR A 94 11.83 16.14 -25.84
N ASP A 95 12.62 15.85 -26.88
CA ASP A 95 13.71 14.88 -26.88
C ASP A 95 15.09 15.55 -27.06
N SER A 96 15.13 16.90 -27.04
CA SER A 96 16.34 17.71 -27.18
C SER A 96 16.68 18.39 -25.85
N ALA A 97 17.91 18.16 -25.40
CA ALA A 97 18.48 18.84 -24.23
C ALA A 97 18.67 20.34 -24.49
N GLU A 98 19.03 20.72 -25.73
CA GLU A 98 19.18 22.11 -26.12
C GLU A 98 17.84 22.86 -26.05
N LEU A 99 16.75 22.22 -26.49
CA LEU A 99 15.42 22.80 -26.34
C LEU A 99 15.03 22.91 -24.87
N ALA A 100 15.30 21.88 -24.05
CA ALA A 100 15.05 21.91 -22.61
C ALA A 100 15.86 23.01 -21.89
N ASP A 101 17.00 23.42 -22.44
CA ASP A 101 17.85 24.50 -21.93
C ASP A 101 17.48 25.91 -22.47
N SER A 102 16.50 25.98 -23.36
CA SER A 102 16.06 27.24 -23.97
C SER A 102 15.11 28.03 -23.06
N ASP A 103 15.20 29.36 -23.14
CA ASP A 103 14.32 30.24 -22.34
C ASP A 103 12.83 30.08 -22.70
N SER A 104 12.54 29.76 -23.97
CA SER A 104 11.17 29.47 -24.42
C SER A 104 10.59 28.20 -23.81
N PHE A 105 11.41 27.17 -23.61
CA PHE A 105 10.94 25.91 -23.04
C PHE A 105 10.64 26.02 -21.55
N ILE A 106 11.45 26.81 -20.83
CA ILE A 106 11.32 26.95 -19.38
C ILE A 106 10.30 28.03 -18.94
N GLU A 107 9.84 28.89 -19.85
CA GLU A 107 8.88 29.94 -19.52
C GLU A 107 7.58 29.38 -18.87
N PRO A 108 6.97 28.30 -19.37
CA PRO A 108 5.81 27.71 -18.71
C PRO A 108 6.17 27.08 -17.36
N LEU A 109 7.38 26.52 -17.20
CA LEU A 109 7.84 25.96 -15.93
C LEU A 109 7.91 27.03 -14.83
N ARG A 110 8.35 28.26 -15.15
CA ARG A 110 8.40 29.39 -14.22
C ARG A 110 7.03 29.79 -13.67
N LYS A 111 5.99 29.65 -14.51
CA LYS A 111 4.60 30.01 -14.18
C LYS A 111 3.81 28.85 -13.55
N ALA A 112 4.34 27.63 -13.62
CA ALA A 112 3.69 26.45 -13.10
C ALA A 112 3.49 26.51 -11.57
N ARG A 113 2.35 26.01 -11.12
CA ARG A 113 2.08 25.70 -9.71
C ARG A 113 2.37 24.23 -9.41
N ALA A 114 2.22 23.37 -10.41
CA ALA A 114 2.58 21.96 -10.35
C ALA A 114 3.18 21.47 -11.67
N ILE A 115 4.09 20.51 -11.58
CA ILE A 115 4.61 19.73 -12.70
C ILE A 115 4.18 18.28 -12.51
N TRP A 116 3.72 17.63 -13.57
CA TRP A 116 3.54 16.18 -13.65
C TRP A 116 4.56 15.58 -14.63
N ILE A 117 5.37 14.63 -14.16
CA ILE A 117 6.32 13.88 -14.97
C ILE A 117 5.70 12.53 -15.33
N ALA A 118 5.36 12.35 -16.61
CA ALA A 118 4.68 11.15 -17.07
C ALA A 118 5.59 9.90 -17.08
N GLY A 119 4.97 8.73 -17.07
CA GLY A 119 5.67 7.44 -17.14
C GLY A 119 6.33 7.15 -18.49
N GLY A 120 7.24 6.16 -18.51
CA GLY A 120 7.97 5.75 -19.71
C GLY A 120 9.36 5.19 -19.39
N ARG A 121 10.41 5.73 -20.03
CA ARG A 121 11.82 5.37 -19.80
C ARG A 121 12.56 6.51 -19.10
N GLN A 122 12.95 6.29 -17.84
CA GLN A 122 13.65 7.29 -17.03
C GLN A 122 14.99 7.76 -17.62
N GLY A 123 15.71 6.89 -18.35
CA GLY A 123 16.96 7.29 -19.02
C GLY A 123 16.76 8.41 -20.05
N ARG A 124 15.57 8.56 -20.64
CA ARG A 124 15.25 9.70 -21.53
C ARG A 124 15.13 11.01 -20.76
N LEU A 125 14.62 10.97 -19.53
CA LEU A 125 14.52 12.15 -18.68
C LEU A 125 15.91 12.65 -18.31
N VAL A 126 16.85 11.72 -18.06
CA VAL A 126 18.27 12.05 -17.83
C VAL A 126 18.87 12.72 -19.05
N ASP A 127 18.77 12.10 -20.24
CA ASP A 127 19.37 12.63 -21.48
C ASP A 127 18.91 14.06 -21.81
N VAL A 128 17.66 14.39 -21.47
CA VAL A 128 17.01 15.63 -21.91
C VAL A 128 17.05 16.72 -20.85
N TYR A 129 16.90 16.41 -19.57
CA TYR A 129 16.70 17.43 -18.54
C TYR A 129 17.87 17.57 -17.58
N LEU A 130 18.66 16.51 -17.34
CA LEU A 130 19.73 16.55 -16.34
C LEU A 130 20.79 17.60 -16.73
N GLY A 131 21.07 18.54 -15.84
CA GLY A 131 22.00 19.65 -16.03
C GLY A 131 21.43 20.84 -16.80
N THR A 132 20.19 20.79 -17.28
CA THR A 132 19.57 21.87 -18.07
C THR A 132 18.85 22.89 -17.18
N LYS A 133 18.52 24.05 -17.75
CA LYS A 133 17.62 25.03 -17.12
C LYS A 133 16.26 24.45 -16.77
N ALA A 134 15.75 23.46 -17.50
CA ALA A 134 14.48 22.82 -17.13
C ALA A 134 14.58 22.12 -15.76
N GLU A 135 15.65 21.38 -15.48
CA GLU A 135 15.90 20.80 -14.14
C GLU A 135 16.02 21.90 -13.08
N GLN A 136 16.75 22.98 -13.37
CA GLN A 136 16.89 24.11 -12.45
C GLN A 136 15.53 24.73 -12.11
N GLU A 137 14.64 24.87 -13.09
CA GLU A 137 13.30 25.43 -12.89
C GLU A 137 12.35 24.46 -12.17
N MET A 138 12.58 23.15 -12.27
CA MET A 138 11.93 22.15 -11.42
C MET A 138 12.36 22.30 -9.95
N HIS A 139 13.65 22.49 -9.67
CA HIS A 139 14.11 22.82 -8.31
C HIS A 139 13.54 24.17 -7.83
N ALA A 140 13.54 25.18 -8.70
CA ALA A 140 12.96 26.48 -8.37
C ALA A 140 11.46 26.39 -8.09
N LEU A 141 10.74 25.46 -8.72
CA LEU A 141 9.33 25.18 -8.44
C LEU A 141 9.15 24.69 -7.01
N LEU A 142 9.95 23.72 -6.59
CA LEU A 142 9.92 23.24 -5.20
C LEU A 142 10.31 24.34 -4.22
N ALA A 143 11.33 25.14 -4.52
CA ALA A 143 11.77 26.24 -3.66
C ALA A 143 10.70 27.34 -3.46
N ARG A 144 9.78 27.51 -4.42
CA ARG A 144 8.64 28.43 -4.30
C ARG A 144 7.34 27.77 -3.80
N GLY A 145 7.43 26.58 -3.18
CA GLY A 145 6.29 25.86 -2.61
C GLY A 145 5.43 25.09 -3.63
N GLY A 146 5.96 24.90 -4.83
CA GLY A 146 5.34 24.15 -5.93
C GLY A 146 5.24 22.64 -5.68
N VAL A 147 4.52 21.95 -6.57
CA VAL A 147 4.36 20.49 -6.52
C VAL A 147 5.05 19.83 -7.71
N ILE A 148 5.79 18.76 -7.47
CA ILE A 148 6.24 17.86 -8.53
C ILE A 148 5.63 16.49 -8.29
N GLY A 149 4.73 16.08 -9.18
CA GLY A 149 4.16 14.74 -9.24
C GLY A 149 4.82 13.93 -10.36
N GLY A 150 4.83 12.60 -10.23
CA GLY A 150 5.23 11.73 -11.32
C GLY A 150 4.92 10.27 -11.08
N SER A 151 4.73 9.52 -12.17
CA SER A 151 4.36 8.11 -12.16
C SER A 151 5.42 7.25 -12.86
N SER A 152 5.71 6.07 -12.32
CA SER A 152 6.68 5.13 -12.88
C SER A 152 8.04 5.82 -13.08
N ALA A 153 8.55 5.93 -14.31
CA ALA A 153 9.79 6.66 -14.61
C ALA A 153 9.81 8.09 -14.02
N GLY A 154 8.67 8.78 -14.00
CA GLY A 154 8.53 10.11 -13.40
C GLY A 154 8.56 10.12 -11.87
N ALA A 155 8.34 8.98 -11.21
CA ALA A 155 8.57 8.79 -9.78
C ALA A 155 10.06 8.53 -9.52
N SER A 156 10.66 7.57 -10.24
CA SER A 156 12.08 7.20 -10.07
C SER A 156 13.04 8.37 -10.26
N ILE A 157 12.78 9.26 -11.23
CA ILE A 157 13.67 10.38 -11.53
C ILE A 157 13.77 11.41 -10.40
N GLN A 158 12.82 11.45 -9.47
CA GLN A 158 12.79 12.42 -8.37
C GLN A 158 13.86 12.12 -7.31
N ALA A 159 14.31 10.87 -7.21
CA ALA A 159 15.38 10.46 -6.31
C ALA A 159 16.75 11.01 -6.75
N SER A 160 17.70 11.11 -5.82
CA SER A 160 19.09 11.47 -6.16
C SER A 160 19.83 10.36 -6.90
N TYR A 161 19.55 9.10 -6.54
CA TYR A 161 20.08 7.94 -7.23
C TYR A 161 19.01 7.33 -8.13
N LEU A 162 19.29 7.25 -9.43
CA LEU A 162 18.36 6.70 -10.40
C LEU A 162 18.62 5.21 -10.61
N VAL A 163 17.64 4.40 -10.21
CA VAL A 163 17.60 2.98 -10.57
C VAL A 163 16.92 2.79 -11.93
N ARG A 164 17.27 1.70 -12.62
CA ARG A 164 16.65 1.31 -13.89
C ARG A 164 16.78 2.36 -15.01
N GLY A 165 17.87 3.12 -14.98
CA GLY A 165 18.20 4.14 -15.98
C GLY A 165 18.43 3.61 -17.41
N SER A 166 18.64 2.30 -17.57
CA SER A 166 18.88 1.69 -18.88
C SER A 166 17.70 1.89 -19.85
N LYS A 167 18.01 2.48 -21.01
CA LYS A 167 17.04 2.75 -22.08
C LYS A 167 16.55 1.49 -22.78
N SER A 168 17.38 0.45 -22.83
CA SER A 168 17.07 -0.82 -23.51
C SER A 168 16.46 -1.86 -22.56
N ASP A 169 16.89 -1.92 -21.30
CA ASP A 169 16.47 -2.96 -20.36
C ASP A 169 16.09 -2.41 -18.98
N SER A 170 14.79 -2.42 -18.68
CA SER A 170 14.23 -1.98 -17.39
C SER A 170 14.62 -2.86 -16.20
N LYS A 171 15.29 -4.00 -16.40
CA LYS A 171 15.74 -4.89 -15.32
C LYS A 171 17.07 -4.46 -14.70
N VAL A 172 17.87 -3.67 -15.43
CA VAL A 172 19.20 -3.24 -14.98
C VAL A 172 19.06 -2.21 -13.86
N MET A 173 19.24 -2.60 -12.61
CA MET A 173 19.09 -1.69 -11.45
C MET A 173 20.08 -0.54 -11.46
N MET A 174 21.36 -0.84 -11.68
CA MET A 174 22.44 0.14 -11.75
C MET A 174 22.96 0.20 -13.18
N ALA A 175 22.53 1.22 -13.93
CA ALA A 175 22.90 1.40 -15.33
C ALA A 175 24.05 2.42 -15.43
N PRO A 176 25.26 2.01 -15.85
CA PRO A 176 26.42 2.91 -15.93
C PRO A 176 26.15 4.20 -16.70
N GLY A 177 26.40 5.34 -16.06
CA GLY A 177 26.18 6.67 -16.63
C GLY A 177 24.75 7.21 -16.49
N TYR A 178 23.84 6.44 -15.88
CA TYR A 178 22.43 6.78 -15.68
C TYR A 178 22.00 6.62 -14.21
N GLU A 179 22.93 6.64 -13.27
CA GLU A 179 22.65 6.47 -11.83
C GLU A 179 22.27 7.77 -11.12
N LYS A 180 22.25 8.90 -11.83
CA LYS A 180 21.89 10.21 -11.26
C LYS A 180 20.47 10.60 -11.67
N GLY A 181 19.62 10.84 -10.67
CA GLY A 181 18.31 11.48 -10.86
C GLY A 181 18.37 12.98 -10.55
N PHE A 182 17.21 13.65 -10.55
CA PHE A 182 17.13 15.09 -10.30
C PHE A 182 17.33 15.45 -8.83
N GLY A 183 17.31 14.49 -7.90
CA GLY A 183 17.66 14.74 -6.51
C GLY A 183 16.71 15.68 -5.77
N PHE A 184 15.44 15.68 -6.13
CA PHE A 184 14.39 16.31 -5.34
C PHE A 184 14.22 15.61 -3.98
N LEU A 185 14.42 14.29 -3.96
CA LEU A 185 14.49 13.45 -2.77
C LEU A 185 15.94 12.96 -2.58
N ARG A 186 16.67 13.60 -1.67
CA ARG A 186 18.13 13.43 -1.50
C ARG A 186 18.48 12.15 -0.76
N ASN A 187 19.58 11.52 -1.13
CA ASN A 187 20.09 10.29 -0.51
C ASN A 187 19.08 9.12 -0.55
N THR A 188 18.32 9.03 -1.65
CA THR A 188 17.32 7.98 -1.89
C THR A 188 17.45 7.37 -3.27
N ALA A 189 16.85 6.19 -3.45
CA ALA A 189 16.58 5.53 -4.72
C ALA A 189 15.10 5.09 -4.75
N ILE A 190 14.35 5.42 -5.82
CA ILE A 190 12.95 5.05 -5.96
C ILE A 190 12.78 4.02 -7.08
N ASP A 191 12.26 2.84 -6.74
CA ASP A 191 11.74 1.85 -7.70
C ASP A 191 10.21 1.80 -7.68
N GLN A 192 9.64 1.29 -8.77
CA GLN A 192 8.22 1.41 -9.11
C GLN A 192 7.70 0.12 -9.74
N HIS A 193 6.39 -0.09 -9.63
CA HIS A 193 5.70 -1.34 -9.99
C HIS A 193 6.26 -2.55 -9.24
N VAL A 194 6.66 -2.37 -7.98
CA VAL A 194 7.41 -3.42 -7.27
C VAL A 194 6.55 -4.63 -6.96
N ASN A 195 5.26 -4.47 -6.63
CA ASN A 195 4.30 -5.59 -6.54
C ASN A 195 4.01 -6.26 -7.89
N THR A 196 3.61 -5.50 -8.92
CA THR A 196 3.14 -6.09 -10.18
C THR A 196 4.26 -6.70 -11.01
N ARG A 197 5.51 -6.31 -10.76
CA ARG A 197 6.70 -6.89 -11.41
C ARG A 197 7.52 -7.80 -10.48
N ASN A 198 7.13 -7.90 -9.22
CA ASN A 198 7.82 -8.62 -8.15
C ASN A 198 9.31 -8.25 -8.00
N ARG A 199 9.55 -6.99 -7.63
CA ARG A 199 10.90 -6.38 -7.64
C ARG A 199 11.27 -5.67 -6.35
N VAL A 200 10.55 -5.93 -5.25
CA VAL A 200 10.89 -5.34 -3.93
C VAL A 200 12.34 -5.65 -3.55
N ASP A 201 12.80 -6.87 -3.83
CA ASP A 201 14.16 -7.32 -3.45
C ASP A 201 15.26 -6.80 -4.38
N ASP A 202 14.91 -6.32 -5.59
CA ASP A 202 15.90 -5.82 -6.55
C ASP A 202 16.69 -4.63 -5.99
N MET A 203 16.15 -3.94 -4.98
CA MET A 203 16.81 -2.82 -4.30
C MET A 203 18.03 -3.25 -3.48
N HIS A 204 18.11 -4.52 -3.08
CA HIS A 204 19.21 -5.06 -2.26
C HIS A 204 20.59 -4.74 -2.87
N ASP A 205 20.79 -5.06 -4.15
CA ASP A 205 22.07 -4.89 -4.83
C ASP A 205 22.50 -3.41 -4.87
N VAL A 206 21.53 -2.49 -4.99
CA VAL A 206 21.77 -1.05 -4.96
C VAL A 206 22.21 -0.62 -3.56
N LEU A 207 21.57 -1.13 -2.51
CA LEU A 207 21.91 -0.81 -1.12
C LEU A 207 23.24 -1.44 -0.69
N VAL A 208 23.61 -2.61 -1.20
CA VAL A 208 24.95 -3.19 -1.01
C VAL A 208 26.04 -2.30 -1.63
N ALA A 209 25.80 -1.81 -2.86
CA ALA A 209 26.74 -0.91 -3.54
C ALA A 209 26.76 0.50 -2.93
N HIS A 210 25.63 0.96 -2.40
CA HIS A 210 25.42 2.31 -1.85
C HIS A 210 24.69 2.27 -0.49
N PRO A 211 25.33 1.81 0.60
CA PRO A 211 24.67 1.58 1.88
C PRO A 211 24.08 2.82 2.55
N SER A 212 24.54 4.01 2.15
CA SER A 212 23.99 5.26 2.66
C SER A 212 22.64 5.62 2.07
N LEU A 213 22.17 4.97 0.98
CA LEU A 213 20.87 5.28 0.40
C LEU A 213 19.71 4.75 1.26
N LEU A 214 18.55 5.40 1.13
CA LEU A 214 17.26 4.81 1.47
C LEU A 214 16.60 4.30 0.18
N GLY A 215 16.34 3.00 0.11
CA GLY A 215 15.58 2.39 -0.97
C GLY A 215 14.08 2.60 -0.74
N ILE A 216 13.35 2.95 -1.79
CA ILE A 216 11.90 3.16 -1.74
C ILE A 216 11.27 2.38 -2.89
N GLY A 217 10.59 1.28 -2.59
CA GLY A 217 9.80 0.51 -3.56
C GLY A 217 8.34 0.92 -3.52
N LEU A 218 7.80 1.41 -4.64
CA LEU A 218 6.41 1.84 -4.76
C LEU A 218 5.55 0.81 -5.49
N ASP A 219 4.50 0.34 -4.83
CA ASP A 219 3.46 -0.47 -5.47
C ASP A 219 2.67 0.33 -6.52
N GLU A 220 2.11 -0.36 -7.51
CA GLU A 220 1.10 0.25 -8.38
C GLU A 220 -0.10 0.77 -7.57
N ALA A 221 -0.76 1.81 -8.10
CA ALA A 221 -1.86 2.52 -7.45
C ALA A 221 -1.54 3.07 -6.05
N THR A 222 -0.24 3.23 -5.74
CA THR A 222 0.27 3.68 -4.44
C THR A 222 1.31 4.77 -4.67
N ALA A 223 1.38 5.72 -3.75
CA ALA A 223 2.28 6.86 -3.84
C ALA A 223 2.78 7.29 -2.47
N ILE A 224 3.90 8.03 -2.49
CA ILE A 224 4.31 8.85 -1.35
C ILE A 224 4.06 10.33 -1.65
N VAL A 225 3.50 11.05 -0.68
CA VAL A 225 3.48 12.52 -0.64
C VAL A 225 4.58 12.97 0.31
N VAL A 226 5.57 13.71 -0.19
CA VAL A 226 6.71 14.16 0.63
C VAL A 226 6.66 15.66 0.88
N LYS A 227 6.68 16.04 2.15
CA LYS A 227 6.81 17.43 2.63
C LYS A 227 7.88 17.50 3.71
N GLY A 228 8.96 18.25 3.48
CA GLY A 228 10.15 18.15 4.33
C GLY A 228 10.68 16.72 4.34
N ASP A 229 10.95 16.18 5.53
CA ASP A 229 11.44 14.79 5.70
C ASP A 229 10.34 13.78 6.05
N ARG A 230 9.06 14.16 5.90
CA ARG A 230 7.93 13.24 6.10
C ARG A 230 7.41 12.75 4.75
N ALA A 231 7.29 11.44 4.61
CA ALA A 231 6.60 10.79 3.51
C ALA A 231 5.27 10.19 4.00
N ASP A 232 4.15 10.67 3.50
CA ASP A 232 2.82 10.09 3.74
C ASP A 232 2.49 9.11 2.62
N VAL A 233 2.13 7.87 2.95
CA VAL A 233 1.75 6.86 1.98
C VAL A 233 0.26 7.00 1.66
N VAL A 234 -0.06 7.07 0.37
CA VAL A 234 -1.44 7.21 -0.12
C VAL A 234 -1.68 6.23 -1.27
N GLY A 235 -2.95 5.99 -1.59
CA GLY A 235 -3.34 5.02 -2.60
C GLY A 235 -3.74 3.70 -1.98
N ALA A 236 -3.34 2.59 -2.59
CA ALA A 236 -4.05 1.33 -2.40
C ALA A 236 -3.20 0.15 -1.86
N GLY A 237 -1.88 0.23 -1.95
CA GLY A 237 -0.94 -0.83 -1.55
C GLY A 237 0.05 -0.36 -0.49
N PHE A 238 1.28 -0.85 -0.60
CA PHE A 238 2.36 -0.55 0.33
C PHE A 238 3.46 0.27 -0.34
N VAL A 239 4.25 0.93 0.50
CA VAL A 239 5.56 1.46 0.13
C VAL A 239 6.59 0.75 0.98
N HIS A 240 7.58 0.17 0.31
CA HIS A 240 8.64 -0.62 0.91
C HIS A 240 9.86 0.28 1.11
N PHE A 241 10.14 0.66 2.35
CA PHE A 241 11.33 1.43 2.69
C PHE A 241 12.44 0.49 3.15
N SER A 242 13.56 0.48 2.41
CA SER A 242 14.65 -0.47 2.62
C SER A 242 15.96 0.24 2.98
N THR A 243 16.62 -0.25 4.02
CA THR A 243 17.97 0.18 4.44
C THR A 243 18.87 -1.04 4.64
N LEU A 244 20.18 -0.86 4.52
CA LEU A 244 21.14 -1.92 4.82
C LEU A 244 21.70 -1.73 6.25
N GLU A 245 21.43 -2.68 7.14
CA GLU A 245 21.95 -2.70 8.52
C GLU A 245 22.73 -4.01 8.73
N GLU A 246 24.01 -3.92 9.13
CA GLU A 246 24.88 -5.09 9.36
C GLU A 246 24.96 -6.06 8.15
N GLY A 247 24.83 -5.54 6.94
CA GLY A 247 24.86 -6.35 5.71
C GLY A 247 23.56 -7.10 5.40
N ARG A 248 22.46 -6.82 6.13
CA ARG A 248 21.13 -7.35 5.85
C ARG A 248 20.16 -6.21 5.53
N ASP A 249 19.20 -6.50 4.66
CA ASP A 249 18.13 -5.57 4.39
C ASP A 249 17.19 -5.50 5.60
N ARG A 250 16.89 -4.27 6.00
CA ARG A 250 15.78 -3.95 6.88
C ARG A 250 14.73 -3.26 6.04
N VAL A 251 13.57 -3.90 5.90
CA VAL A 251 12.47 -3.43 5.07
C VAL A 251 11.26 -3.07 5.94
N PHE A 252 10.67 -1.91 5.70
CA PHE A 252 9.42 -1.51 6.30
C PHE A 252 8.34 -1.40 5.23
N ASP A 253 7.31 -2.26 5.33
CA ASP A 253 6.12 -2.19 4.48
C ASP A 253 5.11 -1.20 5.09
N ILE A 254 5.06 0.00 4.54
CA ILE A 254 4.19 1.07 5.04
C ILE A 254 2.89 1.10 4.22
N PRO A 255 1.73 0.80 4.83
CA PRO A 255 0.46 0.83 4.10
C PRO A 255 0.00 2.28 3.84
N ALA A 256 -0.86 2.45 2.86
CA ALA A 256 -1.60 3.70 2.66
C ALA A 256 -2.30 4.17 3.94
N GLY A 257 -2.24 5.48 4.19
CA GLY A 257 -2.73 6.13 5.42
C GLY A 257 -1.69 6.18 6.55
N SER A 258 -0.53 5.55 6.39
CA SER A 258 0.60 5.64 7.32
C SER A 258 1.71 6.54 6.76
N SER A 259 2.72 6.81 7.57
CA SER A 259 3.80 7.75 7.20
C SER A 259 5.17 7.24 7.63
N TYR A 260 6.21 7.82 7.03
CA TYR A 260 7.60 7.47 7.26
C TYR A 260 8.46 8.73 7.42
N ASP A 261 9.34 8.72 8.42
CA ASP A 261 10.35 9.75 8.67
C ASP A 261 11.59 9.38 7.85
N LEU A 262 11.83 10.14 6.80
CA LEU A 262 12.90 9.88 5.85
C LEU A 262 14.29 10.12 6.46
N THR A 263 14.40 11.05 7.42
CA THR A 263 15.66 11.38 8.08
C THR A 263 15.98 10.35 9.16
N ALA A 264 15.00 10.01 9.99
CA ALA A 264 15.15 8.99 11.03
C ALA A 264 15.10 7.55 10.48
N ARG A 265 14.73 7.37 9.20
CA ARG A 265 14.59 6.08 8.52
C ARG A 265 13.70 5.10 9.28
N ARG A 266 12.53 5.58 9.67
CA ARG A 266 11.55 4.78 10.41
C ARG A 266 10.12 5.28 10.18
N PRO A 267 9.10 4.44 10.37
CA PRO A 267 7.70 4.87 10.34
C PRO A 267 7.41 6.03 11.32
N VAL A 268 6.52 6.96 10.95
CA VAL A 268 5.94 7.94 11.89
C VAL A 268 4.63 7.36 12.41
N ASP A 269 4.45 7.35 13.73
CA ASP A 269 3.26 6.84 14.43
C ASP A 269 2.96 5.34 14.25
N PHE A 270 3.99 4.56 13.94
CA PHE A 270 4.00 3.12 14.24
C PHE A 270 4.51 2.95 15.67
N VAL A 271 3.62 3.07 16.66
CA VAL A 271 3.90 2.55 18.00
C VAL A 271 3.79 1.02 17.92
N ALA A 272 4.85 0.40 17.42
CA ALA A 272 5.26 -0.91 17.90
C ALA A 272 6.48 -0.73 18.82
N GLU A 273 6.44 0.26 19.70
CA GLU A 273 7.32 0.32 20.86
C GLU A 273 6.49 0.77 22.07
N ARG A 274 6.09 -0.22 22.89
CA ARG A 274 5.38 0.01 24.14
C ARG A 274 6.34 0.70 25.11
N THR A 275 6.13 1.98 25.38
CA THR A 275 6.55 2.59 26.65
C THR A 275 5.37 2.60 27.61
N GLY A 276 5.60 2.03 28.79
CA GLY A 276 4.58 1.44 29.65
C GLY A 276 3.70 2.41 30.45
N GLY A 277 2.54 1.87 30.82
CA GLY A 277 1.59 2.44 31.77
C GLY A 277 0.43 1.48 32.07
N ALA A 278 0.76 0.31 32.65
CA ALA A 278 -0.08 -0.70 33.32
C ALA A 278 -1.28 -1.29 32.54
N GLY A 279 -1.43 -2.59 32.28
CA GLY A 279 -0.80 -3.75 32.89
C GLY A 279 0.10 -4.55 31.95
N ASP A 280 0.93 -5.37 32.57
CA ASP A 280 1.96 -6.22 32.00
C ASP A 280 1.62 -6.82 30.63
N HIS A 281 2.55 -6.69 29.68
CA HIS A 281 3.00 -7.76 28.78
C HIS A 281 4.01 -7.21 27.77
N ALA A 282 5.19 -6.72 28.16
CA ALA A 282 6.33 -6.62 27.23
C ALA A 282 6.44 -7.95 26.45
N GLY A 283 6.43 -8.01 25.12
CA GLY A 283 7.31 -7.25 24.24
C GLY A 283 8.65 -7.97 24.02
N GLU A 284 8.72 -9.28 24.25
CA GLU A 284 9.83 -10.12 23.78
C GLU A 284 9.64 -10.49 22.30
N GLU A 285 10.73 -10.45 21.52
CA GLU A 285 10.88 -11.33 20.37
C GLU A 285 10.68 -12.79 20.85
N GLY A 286 9.51 -13.40 20.59
CA GLY A 286 9.25 -14.79 20.98
C GLY A 286 7.81 -15.20 21.37
N GLY A 287 6.81 -14.31 21.32
CA GLY A 287 5.42 -14.67 21.66
C GLY A 287 4.65 -15.34 20.52
N ALA A 288 3.83 -16.35 20.85
CA ALA A 288 2.89 -16.98 19.92
C ALA A 288 1.83 -15.97 19.41
N ILE A 289 1.43 -16.09 18.14
CA ILE A 289 0.39 -15.28 17.52
C ILE A 289 -0.97 -15.68 18.09
N ARG A 290 -1.70 -14.71 18.63
CA ARG A 290 -3.03 -14.91 19.19
C ARG A 290 -4.07 -14.81 18.07
N VAL A 291 -4.69 -15.94 17.74
CA VAL A 291 -5.65 -16.06 16.65
C VAL A 291 -7.05 -16.25 17.23
N ALA A 292 -7.91 -15.26 17.02
CA ALA A 292 -9.34 -15.38 17.22
C ALA A 292 -9.94 -16.16 16.04
N ILE A 293 -10.68 -17.23 16.31
CA ILE A 293 -11.42 -18.00 15.29
C ILE A 293 -12.91 -17.72 15.51
N TYR A 294 -13.57 -17.12 14.53
CA TYR A 294 -15.03 -16.88 14.61
C TYR A 294 -15.76 -18.23 14.65
N ASP A 295 -16.43 -18.52 15.78
CA ASP A 295 -17.23 -19.73 16.01
C ASP A 295 -18.61 -19.34 16.53
N ASP A 296 -19.52 -19.06 15.60
CA ASP A 296 -20.91 -18.74 15.90
C ASP A 296 -21.82 -19.07 14.70
N GLU A 297 -23.04 -18.54 14.71
CA GLU A 297 -23.98 -18.69 13.62
C GLU A 297 -23.36 -18.37 12.26
N GLY A 298 -23.59 -19.29 11.32
CA GLY A 298 -23.08 -19.19 9.95
C GLY A 298 -21.68 -19.77 9.72
N SER A 299 -20.99 -20.34 10.72
CA SER A 299 -19.66 -20.97 10.57
C SER A 299 -19.57 -22.43 11.04
N PRO A 300 -20.49 -23.36 10.69
CA PRO A 300 -20.67 -24.63 11.39
C PRO A 300 -19.49 -25.62 11.39
N LYS A 301 -18.56 -25.55 10.43
CA LYS A 301 -17.42 -26.49 10.31
C LYS A 301 -16.07 -25.79 10.24
N ALA A 302 -16.08 -24.50 9.97
CA ALA A 302 -14.86 -23.78 9.67
C ALA A 302 -13.94 -23.60 10.88
N PRO A 303 -14.46 -23.38 12.11
CA PRO A 303 -13.63 -23.28 13.30
C PRO A 303 -12.76 -24.51 13.52
N ASP A 304 -13.34 -25.71 13.49
CA ASP A 304 -12.60 -26.96 13.63
C ASP A 304 -11.48 -27.09 12.59
N LEU A 305 -11.77 -26.76 11.32
CA LEU A 305 -10.80 -26.89 10.23
C LEU A 305 -9.64 -25.91 10.37
N ILE A 306 -9.93 -24.66 10.73
CA ILE A 306 -8.91 -23.62 10.93
C ILE A 306 -8.07 -23.96 12.16
N GLU A 307 -8.71 -24.33 13.27
CA GLU A 307 -8.04 -24.71 14.51
C GLU A 307 -7.11 -25.91 14.32
N ASN A 308 -7.56 -26.94 13.59
CA ASN A 308 -6.72 -28.10 13.25
C ASN A 308 -5.47 -27.72 12.44
N CYS A 309 -5.55 -26.70 11.58
CA CYS A 309 -4.38 -26.21 10.85
C CYS A 309 -3.39 -25.51 11.78
N MET A 310 -3.86 -24.79 12.80
CA MET A 310 -2.99 -23.97 13.68
C MET A 310 -2.39 -24.76 14.84
N THR A 311 -3.16 -25.68 15.43
CA THR A 311 -2.78 -26.48 16.60
C THR A 311 -1.60 -27.41 16.36
N ALA A 312 -1.23 -27.65 15.09
CA ALA A 312 -0.01 -28.36 14.72
C ALA A 312 1.28 -27.59 15.10
N LEU A 313 1.19 -26.28 15.35
CA LEU A 313 2.30 -25.40 15.72
C LEU A 313 1.96 -24.58 16.97
N PRO A 314 1.81 -25.23 18.15
CA PRO A 314 1.33 -24.57 19.37
C PRO A 314 2.33 -23.56 19.96
N ALA A 315 3.61 -23.65 19.59
CA ALA A 315 4.61 -22.64 19.92
C ALA A 315 4.49 -21.36 19.05
N THR A 316 3.80 -21.45 17.91
CA THR A 316 3.63 -20.35 16.96
C THR A 316 2.25 -19.72 17.07
N PHE A 317 1.20 -20.51 17.29
CA PHE A 317 -0.18 -20.02 17.34
C PHE A 317 -0.85 -20.37 18.66
N GLN A 318 -1.39 -19.34 19.31
CA GLN A 318 -2.36 -19.48 20.39
C GLN A 318 -3.75 -19.20 19.81
N VAL A 319 -4.59 -20.22 19.73
CA VAL A 319 -5.92 -20.11 19.13
C VAL A 319 -7.00 -20.02 20.20
N GLN A 320 -7.99 -19.17 19.97
CA GLN A 320 -9.20 -19.12 20.78
C GLN A 320 -10.41 -18.90 19.89
N ARG A 321 -11.46 -19.67 20.14
CA ARG A 321 -12.76 -19.46 19.48
C ARG A 321 -13.49 -18.28 20.10
N VAL A 322 -14.08 -17.44 19.27
CA VAL A 322 -14.83 -16.26 19.69
C VAL A 322 -16.20 -16.22 19.03
N SER A 323 -17.24 -15.89 19.81
CA SER A 323 -18.59 -15.71 19.31
C SER A 323 -18.83 -14.29 18.78
N ALA A 324 -19.92 -14.10 18.04
CA ALA A 324 -20.33 -12.79 17.57
C ALA A 324 -20.63 -11.83 18.75
N GLU A 325 -21.17 -12.35 19.85
CA GLU A 325 -21.41 -11.57 21.07
C GLU A 325 -20.11 -11.10 21.72
N GLN A 326 -19.11 -11.96 21.82
CA GLN A 326 -17.80 -11.57 22.38
C GLN A 326 -17.11 -10.53 21.48
N ILE A 327 -17.24 -10.63 20.16
CA ILE A 327 -16.74 -9.62 19.22
C ILE A 327 -17.42 -8.26 19.45
N ARG A 328 -18.75 -8.24 19.62
CA ARG A 328 -19.47 -7.00 19.98
C ARG A 328 -18.99 -6.39 21.28
N GLN A 329 -18.60 -7.23 22.25
CA GLN A 329 -18.06 -6.82 23.54
C GLN A 329 -16.59 -6.38 23.48
N GLY A 330 -15.94 -6.46 22.31
CA GLY A 330 -14.58 -5.96 22.10
C GLY A 330 -13.47 -6.97 22.37
N VAL A 331 -13.77 -8.27 22.43
CA VAL A 331 -12.78 -9.33 22.71
C VAL A 331 -11.58 -9.33 21.74
N LEU A 332 -11.73 -8.77 20.53
CA LEU A 332 -10.68 -8.75 19.51
C LEU A 332 -9.43 -7.95 19.93
N ALA A 333 -9.53 -7.07 20.94
CA ALA A 333 -8.37 -6.34 21.47
C ALA A 333 -7.29 -7.28 22.05
N ASP A 334 -7.67 -8.51 22.42
CA ASP A 334 -6.77 -9.51 22.99
C ASP A 334 -6.08 -10.40 21.92
N PHE A 335 -6.28 -10.10 20.63
CA PHE A 335 -5.81 -10.93 19.52
C PHE A 335 -4.96 -10.15 18.53
N ASP A 336 -4.20 -10.90 17.73
CA ASP A 336 -3.39 -10.35 16.63
C ASP A 336 -4.09 -10.58 15.28
N VAL A 337 -4.85 -11.68 15.13
CA VAL A 337 -5.56 -12.03 13.89
C VAL A 337 -6.97 -12.55 14.20
N LEU A 338 -7.95 -12.13 13.40
CA LEU A 338 -9.26 -12.76 13.29
C LEU A 338 -9.32 -13.66 12.05
N ALA A 339 -9.53 -14.95 12.24
CA ALA A 339 -9.80 -15.92 11.20
C ALA A 339 -11.32 -16.17 11.07
N GLN A 340 -11.88 -15.75 9.94
CA GLN A 340 -13.29 -15.88 9.60
C GLN A 340 -13.46 -16.93 8.50
N GLY A 341 -13.99 -18.09 8.89
CA GLY A 341 -14.04 -19.25 8.00
C GLY A 341 -15.27 -19.35 7.08
N GLY A 342 -15.35 -20.48 6.36
CA GLY A 342 -16.46 -20.79 5.47
C GLY A 342 -17.82 -20.98 6.15
N GLY A 343 -18.89 -21.03 5.35
CA GLY A 343 -20.27 -21.17 5.82
C GLY A 343 -21.24 -20.26 5.07
N ARG A 344 -22.06 -19.48 5.78
CA ARG A 344 -23.03 -18.54 5.17
C ARG A 344 -22.72 -17.10 5.59
N ALA A 345 -22.13 -16.33 4.67
CA ALA A 345 -21.69 -14.96 4.94
C ALA A 345 -22.83 -14.04 5.42
N SER A 346 -24.05 -14.22 4.90
CA SER A 346 -25.20 -13.42 5.35
C SER A 346 -25.54 -13.69 6.81
N ILE A 347 -25.51 -14.96 7.24
CA ILE A 347 -25.80 -15.32 8.64
C ILE A 347 -24.67 -14.88 9.55
N GLN A 348 -23.41 -15.02 9.14
CA GLN A 348 -22.29 -14.47 9.92
C GLN A 348 -22.45 -12.94 10.07
N SER A 349 -22.82 -12.23 9.00
CA SER A 349 -23.11 -10.79 9.04
C SER A 349 -24.26 -10.44 9.99
N ASP A 350 -25.35 -11.20 9.94
CA ASP A 350 -26.54 -10.98 10.78
C ASP A 350 -26.21 -11.25 12.25
N ALA A 351 -25.49 -12.35 12.52
CA ALA A 351 -25.04 -12.73 13.85
C ALA A 351 -24.10 -11.70 14.45
N LEU A 352 -23.16 -11.13 13.67
CA LEU A 352 -22.29 -10.04 14.11
C LEU A 352 -23.07 -8.75 14.43
N GLY A 353 -24.10 -8.45 13.62
CA GLY A 353 -24.79 -7.17 13.65
C GLY A 353 -23.87 -6.00 13.29
N ASP A 354 -24.41 -4.78 13.25
CA ASP A 354 -23.63 -3.60 12.84
C ASP A 354 -22.47 -3.28 13.80
N LEU A 355 -22.68 -3.47 15.10
CA LEU A 355 -21.65 -3.27 16.11
C LEU A 355 -20.49 -4.28 15.95
N GLY A 356 -20.79 -5.56 15.75
CA GLY A 356 -19.73 -6.57 15.58
C GLY A 356 -18.92 -6.34 14.32
N LYS A 357 -19.59 -5.95 13.21
CA LYS A 357 -18.92 -5.58 11.97
C LYS A 357 -18.04 -4.33 12.13
N GLU A 358 -18.48 -3.32 12.88
CA GLU A 358 -17.62 -2.16 13.19
C GLU A 358 -16.44 -2.56 14.08
N LYS A 359 -16.64 -3.41 15.10
CA LYS A 359 -15.56 -3.89 15.96
C LYS A 359 -14.48 -4.64 15.18
N ILE A 360 -14.86 -5.42 14.17
CA ILE A 360 -13.91 -6.05 13.25
C ILE A 360 -13.19 -4.99 12.40
N ARG A 361 -13.92 -4.02 11.85
CA ARG A 361 -13.31 -2.92 11.07
C ARG A 361 -12.32 -2.11 11.92
N GLU A 362 -12.66 -1.75 13.15
CA GLU A 362 -11.78 -1.07 14.12
C GLU A 362 -10.53 -1.91 14.38
N PHE A 363 -10.71 -3.18 14.77
CA PHE A 363 -9.61 -4.11 15.03
C PHE A 363 -8.60 -4.17 13.88
N VAL A 364 -9.08 -4.35 12.64
CA VAL A 364 -8.19 -4.40 11.47
C VAL A 364 -7.59 -3.02 11.20
N ARG A 365 -8.40 -1.95 11.25
CA ARG A 365 -7.92 -0.58 11.02
C ARG A 365 -6.80 -0.18 11.98
N ASP A 366 -6.81 -0.72 13.19
CA ASP A 366 -5.83 -0.41 14.24
C ASP A 366 -4.60 -1.33 14.23
N GLY A 367 -4.50 -2.28 13.28
CA GLY A 367 -3.31 -3.11 13.07
C GLY A 367 -3.55 -4.61 13.13
N GLY A 368 -4.76 -5.04 13.49
CA GLY A 368 -5.13 -6.46 13.51
C GLY A 368 -5.16 -7.08 12.11
N GLY A 369 -4.84 -8.37 12.04
CA GLY A 369 -4.96 -9.15 10.81
C GLY A 369 -6.37 -9.72 10.60
N TYR A 370 -6.85 -9.77 9.36
CA TYR A 370 -8.08 -10.51 9.00
C TYR A 370 -7.78 -11.58 7.97
N VAL A 371 -8.17 -12.82 8.26
CA VAL A 371 -8.07 -13.98 7.35
C VAL A 371 -9.48 -14.47 7.04
N GLY A 372 -9.98 -14.17 5.84
CA GLY A 372 -11.32 -14.56 5.38
C GLY A 372 -11.28 -15.73 4.41
N ILE A 373 -11.96 -16.83 4.72
CA ILE A 373 -12.04 -18.00 3.83
C ILE A 373 -13.48 -18.22 3.38
N CYS A 374 -13.71 -18.36 2.07
CA CYS A 374 -15.02 -18.62 1.48
C CYS A 374 -16.08 -17.60 1.97
N ALA A 375 -16.95 -17.95 2.94
CA ALA A 375 -17.91 -17.01 3.53
C ALA A 375 -17.25 -15.80 4.18
N GLY A 376 -16.12 -15.98 4.88
CA GLY A 376 -15.34 -14.85 5.40
C GLY A 376 -14.75 -13.97 4.31
N ALA A 377 -14.44 -14.52 3.13
CA ALA A 377 -14.03 -13.76 1.96
C ALA A 377 -15.19 -12.96 1.34
N TYR A 378 -16.37 -13.56 1.21
CA TYR A 378 -17.59 -12.83 0.82
C TYR A 378 -17.89 -11.68 1.77
N LEU A 379 -17.74 -11.90 3.08
CA LEU A 379 -18.04 -10.92 4.11
C LEU A 379 -17.11 -9.71 4.06
N ALA A 380 -15.85 -9.89 3.64
CA ALA A 380 -14.86 -8.82 3.53
C ALA A 380 -14.84 -8.09 2.18
N ALA A 381 -15.41 -8.69 1.13
CA ALA A 381 -15.54 -8.08 -0.18
C ALA A 381 -16.46 -6.82 -0.16
N SER A 382 -16.25 -5.90 -1.10
CA SER A 382 -16.99 -4.63 -1.23
C SER A 382 -18.39 -4.79 -1.82
N ASP A 383 -18.71 -5.98 -2.32
CA ASP A 383 -19.92 -6.31 -3.08
C ASP A 383 -21.25 -6.06 -2.33
N ARG A 384 -21.23 -5.90 -1.00
CA ARG A 384 -22.43 -5.50 -0.22
C ARG A 384 -22.13 -4.35 0.73
N PRO A 385 -22.96 -3.30 0.74
CA PRO A 385 -22.73 -2.14 1.61
C PRO A 385 -22.82 -2.46 3.10
N TYR A 386 -23.59 -3.50 3.47
CA TYR A 386 -23.85 -3.91 4.85
C TYR A 386 -22.94 -5.04 5.36
N TYR A 387 -21.95 -5.47 4.59
CA TYR A 387 -20.91 -6.41 4.99
C TYR A 387 -19.69 -5.68 5.58
N LEU A 388 -18.58 -6.37 5.84
CA LEU A 388 -17.40 -5.75 6.47
C LEU A 388 -16.69 -4.76 5.57
N ARG A 389 -16.72 -4.95 4.24
CA ARG A 389 -16.07 -4.06 3.26
C ARG A 389 -14.62 -3.73 3.63
N LEU A 390 -13.79 -4.77 3.76
CA LEU A 390 -12.37 -4.62 4.04
C LEU A 390 -11.52 -4.56 2.77
N VAL A 391 -12.04 -5.05 1.65
CA VAL A 391 -11.31 -5.15 0.38
C VAL A 391 -12.17 -4.66 -0.78
N ASN A 392 -11.62 -3.80 -1.64
CA ASN A 392 -12.28 -3.30 -2.85
C ASN A 392 -12.34 -4.39 -3.95
N ALA A 393 -13.10 -5.43 -3.67
CA ALA A 393 -13.31 -6.59 -4.52
C ALA A 393 -14.81 -6.84 -4.67
N ARG A 394 -15.28 -6.89 -5.92
CA ARG A 394 -16.64 -7.30 -6.25
C ARG A 394 -16.68 -8.81 -6.41
N VAL A 395 -17.87 -9.38 -6.28
CA VAL A 395 -18.05 -10.81 -6.54
C VAL A 395 -18.65 -11.00 -7.93
N VAL A 396 -17.87 -11.58 -8.82
CA VAL A 396 -18.31 -11.94 -10.17
C VAL A 396 -19.34 -13.07 -10.09
N ASP A 397 -20.39 -12.96 -10.91
CA ASP A 397 -21.37 -14.03 -11.12
C ASP A 397 -22.06 -14.49 -9.83
N ARG A 398 -22.46 -13.51 -9.02
CA ARG A 398 -23.09 -13.74 -7.74
C ARG A 398 -24.40 -14.53 -7.81
N GLU A 399 -25.17 -14.34 -8.88
CA GLU A 399 -26.43 -15.07 -9.10
C GLU A 399 -26.20 -16.58 -9.05
N HIS A 400 -25.02 -17.02 -9.47
CA HIS A 400 -24.58 -18.41 -9.46
C HIS A 400 -23.54 -18.70 -8.37
N TRP A 401 -23.59 -18.02 -7.21
CA TRP A 401 -22.68 -18.28 -6.08
C TRP A 401 -22.61 -19.77 -5.70
N ALA A 402 -23.73 -20.47 -5.88
CA ALA A 402 -23.86 -21.89 -5.61
C ALA A 402 -23.29 -22.79 -6.73
N ARG A 403 -22.31 -22.35 -7.51
CA ARG A 403 -21.78 -23.05 -8.70
C ARG A 403 -21.18 -24.44 -8.52
N GLY A 404 -21.09 -24.92 -7.28
CA GLY A 404 -20.68 -26.28 -6.94
C GLY A 404 -19.34 -26.36 -6.23
N GLY A 405 -18.81 -27.59 -6.13
CA GLY A 405 -17.53 -27.88 -5.49
C GLY A 405 -16.77 -28.99 -6.20
N GLY A 406 -15.47 -28.99 -5.97
CA GLY A 406 -14.49 -29.84 -6.64
C GLY A 406 -13.09 -29.33 -6.40
N ASP A 407 -12.11 -30.03 -6.93
CA ASP A 407 -10.72 -29.58 -6.89
C ASP A 407 -10.45 -28.73 -8.14
N VAL A 408 -9.75 -27.63 -7.95
CA VAL A 408 -9.37 -26.71 -9.02
C VAL A 408 -7.89 -26.40 -8.93
N GLN A 409 -7.30 -26.07 -10.07
CA GLN A 409 -5.97 -25.48 -10.13
C GLN A 409 -6.05 -23.98 -9.92
N ILE A 410 -5.20 -23.51 -9.01
CA ILE A 410 -4.85 -22.10 -8.88
C ILE A 410 -3.39 -21.92 -9.27
N ARG A 411 -3.08 -20.78 -9.89
CA ARG A 411 -1.71 -20.33 -10.08
C ARG A 411 -1.42 -19.22 -9.09
N PHE A 412 -0.41 -19.38 -8.26
CA PHE A 412 0.10 -18.32 -7.41
C PHE A 412 0.76 -17.24 -8.26
N THR A 413 0.51 -15.98 -7.91
CA THR A 413 1.38 -14.89 -8.34
C THR A 413 2.70 -15.01 -7.59
N GLU A 414 3.72 -14.27 -7.99
CA GLU A 414 4.99 -14.32 -7.28
C GLU A 414 4.90 -13.76 -5.86
N GLU A 415 4.12 -12.69 -5.69
CA GLU A 415 3.78 -12.16 -4.37
C GLU A 415 2.99 -13.19 -3.55
N GLY A 416 2.06 -13.93 -4.18
CA GLY A 416 1.41 -15.08 -3.54
C GLY A 416 2.39 -16.16 -3.10
N ARG A 417 3.37 -16.50 -3.94
CA ARG A 417 4.42 -17.48 -3.57
C ARG A 417 5.27 -16.98 -2.40
N ARG A 418 5.62 -15.70 -2.37
CA ARG A 418 6.40 -15.08 -1.30
C ARG A 418 5.59 -15.02 0.00
N ASN A 419 4.46 -14.32 -0.03
CA ASN A 419 3.64 -14.02 1.14
C ASN A 419 3.01 -15.29 1.74
N LEU A 420 2.81 -16.33 0.93
CA LEU A 420 2.24 -17.60 1.38
C LEU A 420 3.27 -18.74 1.42
N GLN A 421 4.56 -18.45 1.24
CA GLN A 421 5.67 -19.42 1.20
C GLN A 421 5.46 -20.62 0.26
N GLN A 422 4.88 -20.40 -0.92
CA GLN A 422 4.59 -21.47 -1.89
C GLN A 422 5.74 -21.66 -2.89
N ARG A 423 6.33 -22.87 -2.90
CA ARG A 423 7.39 -23.22 -3.85
C ARG A 423 6.86 -23.45 -5.27
N ALA A 424 5.76 -24.18 -5.37
CA ALA A 424 5.14 -24.50 -6.65
C ALA A 424 4.33 -23.31 -7.18
N PRO A 425 4.42 -22.95 -8.47
CA PRO A 425 3.64 -21.86 -9.04
C PRO A 425 2.17 -22.22 -9.22
N VAL A 426 1.83 -23.51 -9.25
CA VAL A 426 0.47 -24.01 -9.43
C VAL A 426 0.17 -25.02 -8.33
N ALA A 427 -1.04 -24.97 -7.79
CA ALA A 427 -1.53 -25.91 -6.79
C ALA A 427 -2.95 -26.38 -7.12
N GLN A 428 -3.22 -27.65 -6.81
CA GLN A 428 -4.58 -28.15 -6.70
C GLN A 428 -5.14 -27.78 -5.34
N ILE A 429 -6.33 -27.20 -5.31
CA ILE A 429 -6.98 -26.76 -4.08
C ILE A 429 -8.48 -27.03 -4.11
N ARG A 430 -9.03 -27.34 -2.95
CA ARG A 430 -10.46 -27.59 -2.80
C ARG A 430 -11.25 -26.29 -2.98
N TYR A 431 -12.12 -26.24 -3.97
CA TYR A 431 -13.10 -25.18 -4.13
C TYR A 431 -14.50 -25.66 -3.74
N ASN A 432 -15.26 -24.80 -3.06
CA ASN A 432 -16.66 -25.06 -2.76
C ASN A 432 -17.42 -23.75 -2.54
N GLN A 433 -17.98 -23.18 -3.62
CA GLN A 433 -18.85 -22.00 -3.60
C GLN A 433 -18.19 -20.69 -3.11
N GLY A 434 -16.85 -20.64 -3.04
CA GLY A 434 -16.12 -19.42 -2.71
C GLY A 434 -16.36 -18.28 -3.72
N PRO A 435 -16.18 -17.01 -3.32
CA PRO A 435 -16.40 -15.86 -4.19
C PRO A 435 -15.42 -15.85 -5.37
N LEU A 436 -15.88 -15.45 -6.54
CA LEU A 436 -15.00 -15.12 -7.66
C LEU A 436 -14.65 -13.65 -7.55
N LEU A 437 -13.44 -13.34 -7.11
CA LEU A 437 -13.07 -11.96 -6.81
C LEU A 437 -12.57 -11.26 -8.08
N ALA A 438 -13.00 -10.02 -8.27
CA ALA A 438 -12.46 -9.10 -9.28
C ALA A 438 -12.37 -7.70 -8.67
N ARG A 439 -11.45 -6.88 -9.19
CA ARG A 439 -11.31 -5.48 -8.78
C ARG A 439 -12.63 -4.75 -8.94
N ASP A 440 -13.05 -4.06 -7.89
CA ASP A 440 -14.22 -3.18 -7.90
C ASP A 440 -13.81 -1.73 -8.09
N SER A 441 -14.77 -0.83 -8.31
CA SER A 441 -14.53 0.58 -8.66
C SER A 441 -14.86 1.53 -7.50
N GLN A 442 -14.81 1.06 -6.26
CA GLN A 442 -15.10 1.90 -5.08
C GLN A 442 -13.92 2.83 -4.83
N VAL A 443 -14.12 4.14 -4.97
CA VAL A 443 -13.05 5.13 -4.83
C VAL A 443 -12.59 5.33 -3.38
N ASP A 444 -13.39 4.90 -2.42
CA ASP A 444 -13.17 5.05 -0.97
C ASP A 444 -12.51 3.82 -0.31
N MET A 445 -12.16 2.79 -1.09
CA MET A 445 -11.65 1.52 -0.57
C MET A 445 -10.31 1.12 -1.20
N PRO A 446 -9.36 0.56 -0.41
CA PRO A 446 -8.09 0.07 -0.94
C PRO A 446 -8.33 -1.09 -1.93
N THR A 447 -7.72 -1.00 -3.11
CA THR A 447 -7.60 -2.14 -4.03
C THR A 447 -6.85 -3.28 -3.38
N TYR A 448 -6.90 -4.45 -3.99
CA TYR A 448 -6.13 -5.59 -3.55
C TYR A 448 -4.96 -5.93 -4.47
N THR A 449 -3.96 -6.56 -3.86
CA THR A 449 -2.96 -7.39 -4.51
C THR A 449 -3.53 -8.78 -4.79
N GLU A 450 -3.30 -9.28 -6.00
CA GLU A 450 -3.67 -10.64 -6.37
C GLU A 450 -2.57 -11.63 -5.96
N LEU A 451 -2.93 -12.64 -5.16
CA LEU A 451 -2.00 -13.66 -4.66
C LEU A 451 -2.14 -14.99 -5.41
N ALA A 452 -3.34 -15.31 -5.89
CA ALA A 452 -3.56 -16.49 -6.73
C ALA A 452 -4.74 -16.27 -7.68
N ILE A 453 -4.70 -16.95 -8.83
CA ILE A 453 -5.71 -16.87 -9.91
C ILE A 453 -6.25 -18.26 -10.20
N PHE A 454 -7.54 -18.39 -10.49
CA PHE A 454 -8.12 -19.65 -10.95
C PHE A 454 -7.68 -19.98 -12.39
N GLU A 455 -7.04 -21.13 -12.57
CA GLU A 455 -6.63 -21.67 -13.89
C GLU A 455 -7.69 -22.62 -14.47
N THR A 456 -8.35 -23.37 -13.60
CA THR A 456 -9.47 -24.24 -13.97
C THR A 456 -10.77 -23.75 -13.34
N GLU A 457 -11.88 -24.36 -13.74
CA GLU A 457 -13.21 -23.91 -13.33
C GLU A 457 -14.09 -25.00 -12.74
N ILE A 458 -15.09 -24.55 -11.97
CA ILE A 458 -16.27 -25.31 -11.57
C ILE A 458 -17.48 -24.55 -12.10
N ALA A 459 -18.16 -25.14 -13.09
CA ALA A 459 -19.39 -24.62 -13.68
C ALA A 459 -20.49 -25.70 -13.56
N LYS A 460 -21.00 -25.90 -12.34
CA LYS A 460 -22.13 -26.80 -12.04
C LYS A 460 -23.32 -25.97 -11.57
N LYS A 461 -24.48 -26.61 -11.38
CA LYS A 461 -25.69 -25.97 -10.82
C LYS A 461 -26.05 -24.68 -11.58
N ASP A 462 -26.13 -24.83 -12.90
CA ASP A 462 -26.50 -23.77 -13.86
C ASP A 462 -25.53 -22.59 -13.97
N ALA A 463 -24.38 -22.64 -13.28
CA ALA A 463 -23.36 -21.62 -13.43
C ALA A 463 -22.73 -21.65 -14.84
N PRO A 464 -22.54 -20.50 -15.50
CA PRO A 464 -21.93 -20.42 -16.82
C PRO A 464 -20.45 -20.84 -16.81
N SER A 465 -20.05 -21.55 -17.87
CA SER A 465 -18.65 -21.86 -18.17
C SER A 465 -17.88 -20.63 -18.61
N GLY A 466 -16.58 -20.61 -18.36
CA GLY A 466 -15.65 -19.52 -18.71
C GLY A 466 -15.53 -18.43 -17.65
N VAL A 467 -16.45 -18.35 -16.69
CA VAL A 467 -16.52 -17.23 -15.73
C VAL A 467 -15.52 -17.36 -14.57
N MET A 468 -15.12 -18.59 -14.19
CA MET A 468 -14.16 -18.77 -13.08
C MET A 468 -12.75 -18.36 -13.44
N LYS A 469 -12.31 -18.77 -14.64
CA LYS A 469 -10.91 -18.72 -15.03
C LYS A 469 -10.47 -17.27 -15.15
N GLY A 470 -9.30 -16.96 -14.61
CA GLY A 470 -8.77 -15.60 -14.59
C GLY A 470 -9.33 -14.69 -13.49
N THR A 471 -10.30 -15.15 -12.68
CA THR A 471 -10.70 -14.41 -11.47
C THR A 471 -9.73 -14.68 -10.33
N SER A 472 -9.62 -13.74 -9.40
CA SER A 472 -8.71 -13.86 -8.26
C SER A 472 -9.22 -14.93 -7.29
N ALA A 473 -8.38 -15.93 -7.03
CA ALA A 473 -8.64 -16.99 -6.07
C ALA A 473 -8.22 -16.59 -4.65
N MET A 474 -7.12 -15.86 -4.51
CA MET A 474 -6.63 -15.33 -3.23
C MET A 474 -6.14 -13.90 -3.43
N VAL A 475 -6.41 -13.04 -2.46
CA VAL A 475 -6.03 -11.62 -2.51
C VAL A 475 -5.57 -11.11 -1.16
N SER A 476 -4.75 -10.07 -1.16
CA SER A 476 -4.39 -9.31 0.02
C SER A 476 -4.70 -7.83 -0.16
N ALA A 477 -5.03 -7.13 0.93
CA ALA A 477 -5.17 -5.67 0.92
C ALA A 477 -4.79 -5.09 2.29
N PRO A 478 -4.29 -3.84 2.35
CA PRO A 478 -4.26 -3.09 3.60
C PRO A 478 -5.68 -2.66 3.98
N PHE A 479 -5.95 -2.50 5.28
CA PHE A 479 -7.13 -1.80 5.77
C PHE A 479 -6.78 -1.02 7.03
N GLY A 480 -6.62 0.30 6.91
CA GLY A 480 -5.95 1.10 7.94
C GLY A 480 -4.52 0.60 8.15
N LYS A 481 -4.15 0.32 9.40
CA LYS A 481 -2.84 -0.23 9.78
C LYS A 481 -2.76 -1.75 9.65
N GLY A 482 -3.88 -2.45 9.48
CA GLY A 482 -3.94 -3.91 9.45
C GLY A 482 -3.81 -4.50 8.05
N ARG A 483 -3.76 -5.83 8.02
CA ARG A 483 -3.57 -6.65 6.83
C ARG A 483 -4.74 -7.61 6.65
N VAL A 484 -5.29 -7.64 5.44
CA VAL A 484 -6.45 -8.46 5.08
C VAL A 484 -6.03 -9.49 4.04
N PHE A 485 -6.24 -10.77 4.33
CA PHE A 485 -6.07 -11.87 3.38
C PHE A 485 -7.41 -12.55 3.13
N LEU A 486 -7.81 -12.68 1.86
CA LEU A 486 -9.01 -13.40 1.47
C LEU A 486 -8.66 -14.60 0.60
N SER A 487 -9.25 -15.75 0.92
CA SER A 487 -9.18 -16.97 0.11
C SER A 487 -10.59 -17.38 -0.34
N SER A 488 -10.80 -17.44 -1.65
CA SER A 488 -11.98 -18.07 -2.23
C SER A 488 -12.01 -19.59 -2.04
N PRO A 489 -10.96 -20.34 -2.41
CA PRO A 489 -10.89 -21.77 -2.15
C PRO A 489 -10.58 -22.07 -0.66
N HIS A 490 -10.60 -23.34 -0.31
CA HIS A 490 -10.49 -23.84 1.06
C HIS A 490 -9.12 -24.51 1.32
N PRO A 491 -8.05 -23.76 1.65
CA PRO A 491 -6.79 -24.37 2.04
C PRO A 491 -6.93 -25.24 3.31
N GLU A 492 -7.81 -24.86 4.24
CA GLU A 492 -8.12 -25.61 5.46
C GLU A 492 -8.82 -26.95 5.22
N ARG A 493 -9.26 -27.21 3.98
CA ARG A 493 -9.89 -28.48 3.56
C ARG A 493 -9.06 -29.23 2.53
N THR A 494 -7.88 -28.73 2.20
CA THR A 494 -7.02 -29.30 1.15
C THR A 494 -5.82 -29.95 1.82
N ALA A 495 -5.73 -31.27 1.72
CA ALA A 495 -4.61 -32.02 2.29
C ALA A 495 -3.27 -31.48 1.74
N GLY A 496 -2.35 -31.13 2.63
CA GLY A 496 -1.04 -30.59 2.29
C GLY A 496 -0.99 -29.06 2.09
N MET A 497 -2.11 -28.35 2.25
CA MET A 497 -2.19 -26.89 2.17
C MET A 497 -2.39 -26.22 3.53
N GLU A 498 -2.26 -26.96 4.63
CA GLU A 498 -2.35 -26.43 6.01
C GLU A 498 -1.31 -25.32 6.22
N ARG A 499 -0.10 -25.51 5.68
CA ARG A 499 0.98 -24.51 5.73
C ARG A 499 0.65 -23.22 5.02
N LEU A 500 -0.13 -23.28 3.92
CA LEU A 500 -0.55 -22.07 3.22
C LEU A 500 -1.38 -21.19 4.15
N LEU A 501 -2.33 -21.79 4.88
CA LEU A 501 -3.15 -21.04 5.82
C LEU A 501 -2.32 -20.52 7.00
N GLN A 502 -1.39 -21.31 7.53
CA GLN A 502 -0.46 -20.86 8.57
C GLN A 502 0.37 -19.64 8.11
N SER A 503 0.90 -19.67 6.88
CA SER A 503 1.62 -18.53 6.29
C SER A 503 0.72 -17.31 6.09
N ALA A 504 -0.54 -17.50 5.69
CA ALA A 504 -1.49 -16.40 5.58
C ALA A 504 -1.77 -15.73 6.94
N VAL A 505 -1.89 -16.50 8.02
CA VAL A 505 -2.07 -15.98 9.39
C VAL A 505 -0.81 -15.24 9.85
N LEU A 506 0.38 -15.79 9.62
CA LEU A 506 1.66 -15.12 9.92
C LEU A 506 1.78 -13.77 9.19
N TRP A 507 1.46 -13.76 7.89
CA TRP A 507 1.47 -12.55 7.07
C TRP A 507 0.49 -11.49 7.60
N ALA A 508 -0.73 -11.92 7.91
CA ALA A 508 -1.80 -11.04 8.40
C ALA A 508 -1.46 -10.45 9.79
N ALA A 509 -0.71 -11.19 10.62
CA ALA A 509 -0.22 -10.72 11.92
C ALA A 509 0.95 -9.71 11.82
N GLY A 510 1.42 -9.40 10.60
CA GLY A 510 2.56 -8.49 10.40
C GLY A 510 3.91 -9.05 10.86
N ARG A 511 4.03 -10.38 11.01
CA ARG A 511 5.31 -11.03 11.36
C ARG A 511 6.13 -11.31 10.10
N ASP A 512 7.45 -11.11 10.19
CA ASP A 512 8.37 -11.45 9.13
C ASP A 512 8.24 -12.93 8.76
N ILE A 513 8.00 -13.15 7.48
CA ILE A 513 7.91 -14.46 6.88
C ILE A 513 9.33 -14.84 6.52
N SER A 514 10.17 -15.17 7.51
CA SER A 514 11.52 -15.63 7.21
C SER A 514 11.44 -16.80 6.23
N PRO A 515 12.15 -16.76 5.08
CA PRO A 515 12.29 -17.95 4.26
C PRO A 515 12.95 -19.00 5.15
N ASN A 516 12.24 -20.11 5.41
CA ASN A 516 12.84 -21.22 6.14
C ASN A 516 14.10 -21.70 5.36
N PRO A 517 15.20 -22.03 6.06
CA PRO A 517 16.49 -22.38 5.45
C PRO A 517 16.43 -23.54 4.45
#